data_AF-A0A3B4GNZ0-F1
#
_entry.id   AF-A0A3B4GNZ0-F1
#
_cell.length_a   1.000
_cell.length_b   1.000
_cell.length_c   1.000
_cell.angle_alpha   90.00
_cell.angle_beta   90.00
_cell.angle_gamma   90.00
#
_symmetry.space_group_name_H-M   'P 1'
#
loop_
_entity.id
_entity.type
_entity.pdbx_description
1 polymer ?
#
loop_
_entity_poly.entity_id
_entity_poly.type
_entity_poly.pdbx_seq_one_letter_code
_entity_poly.pdbx_strand_id
1 'polypeptide(L)'
;MSAAGGFLCLMNKYRSPLVSRYASKEMSYNFSDKKKFTTWRKLWIFLAKAEKPRELRHACVHVLNHLNSCCSLDSECYCDERKALQVGKLVTVTLAKCCCVCSIFSTEVLFDLAYLVTGQTYSRKVDVDCLSTLASLGASMHKICTDIRLLANLKEIEEPFEKEQIGSSAMPYKRNPMRAERCCSLARHLIALMADPLQTASVQWLERTLDDSANRLTCLPRSHTGEFDIQLCIP
;
A
#
# COMPACT_ATOMS: atom_id res chain seq x y z
N MET A 1 -33.86 13.46 3.54
CA MET A 1 -33.61 13.04 2.15
C MET A 1 -32.21 13.48 1.70
N SER A 2 -31.13 12.77 2.09
CA SER A 2 -29.80 12.90 1.44
C SER A 2 -28.82 11.82 1.96
N ALA A 3 -29.18 10.54 1.83
CA ALA A 3 -28.25 9.43 2.07
C ALA A 3 -28.10 8.52 0.82
N ALA A 4 -29.10 8.54 -0.07
CA ALA A 4 -29.06 7.82 -1.35
C ALA A 4 -28.20 8.50 -2.43
N GLY A 5 -27.86 9.78 -2.28
CA GLY A 5 -27.08 10.54 -3.27
C GLY A 5 -25.59 10.19 -3.33
N GLY A 6 -25.03 9.65 -2.23
CA GLY A 6 -23.61 9.28 -2.16
C GLY A 6 -23.27 8.01 -2.96
N PHE A 7 -24.20 7.05 -3.04
CA PHE A 7 -23.97 5.76 -3.70
C PHE A 7 -23.99 5.88 -5.24
N LEU A 8 -24.88 6.71 -5.80
CA LEU A 8 -24.98 6.94 -7.26
C LEU A 8 -23.78 7.76 -7.79
N CYS A 9 -23.31 8.76 -7.04
CA CYS A 9 -22.14 9.59 -7.39
C CYS A 9 -20.84 8.77 -7.56
N LEU A 10 -20.82 7.61 -6.91
CA LEU A 10 -19.69 6.72 -6.79
C LEU A 10 -19.57 5.74 -7.99
N MET A 11 -20.62 5.58 -8.81
CA MET A 11 -20.58 4.80 -10.06
C MET A 11 -20.21 5.63 -11.30
N ASN A 12 -20.34 6.96 -11.22
CA ASN A 12 -20.02 7.89 -12.32
C ASN A 12 -18.54 8.29 -12.38
N LYS A 13 -17.68 7.72 -11.52
CA LYS A 13 -16.25 8.03 -11.44
C LYS A 13 -15.42 6.77 -11.61
N TYR A 14 -14.28 6.91 -12.30
CA TYR A 14 -13.32 5.81 -12.43
C TYR A 14 -12.87 5.31 -11.06
N ARG A 15 -12.89 3.99 -10.89
CA ARG A 15 -12.31 3.31 -9.74
C ARG A 15 -11.27 2.33 -10.23
N SER A 16 -10.18 2.22 -9.47
CA SER A 16 -9.17 1.22 -9.76
C SER A 16 -9.79 -0.19 -9.68
N PRO A 17 -9.64 -1.03 -10.71
CA PRO A 17 -10.11 -2.42 -10.69
C PRO A 17 -9.36 -3.24 -9.62
N LEU A 18 -8.15 -2.84 -9.25
CA LEU A 18 -7.37 -3.51 -8.21
C LEU A 18 -8.10 -3.47 -6.87
N VAL A 19 -8.51 -2.28 -6.41
CA VAL A 19 -9.19 -2.13 -5.12
C VAL A 19 -10.62 -2.68 -5.15
N SER A 20 -11.30 -2.57 -6.29
CA SER A 20 -12.72 -2.95 -6.39
C SER A 20 -12.96 -4.43 -6.65
N ARG A 21 -12.01 -5.15 -7.25
CA ARG A 21 -12.20 -6.54 -7.69
C ARG A 21 -11.12 -7.54 -7.29
N TYR A 22 -9.86 -7.11 -7.15
CA TYR A 22 -8.74 -8.05 -7.07
C TYR A 22 -8.04 -8.08 -5.71
N ALA A 23 -7.89 -6.93 -5.06
CA ALA A 23 -7.16 -6.82 -3.82
C ALA A 23 -7.99 -7.32 -2.64
N SER A 24 -7.32 -7.99 -1.71
CA SER A 24 -7.93 -8.38 -0.44
C SER A 24 -8.37 -7.14 0.36
N LYS A 25 -9.37 -7.33 1.24
CA LYS A 25 -9.87 -6.25 2.11
C LYS A 25 -8.78 -5.73 3.05
N GLU A 26 -7.92 -6.62 3.53
CA GLU A 26 -6.81 -6.30 4.43
C GLU A 26 -5.75 -5.45 3.74
N MET A 27 -5.34 -5.86 2.53
CA MET A 27 -4.35 -5.11 1.75
C MET A 27 -4.89 -3.73 1.33
N SER A 28 -6.16 -3.69 0.90
CA SER A 28 -6.83 -2.43 0.59
C SER A 28 -6.91 -1.49 1.80
N TYR A 29 -7.09 -2.05 3.01
CA TYR A 29 -7.08 -1.29 4.24
C TYR A 29 -5.68 -0.74 4.60
N ASN A 30 -4.61 -1.50 4.34
CA ASN A 30 -3.24 -1.07 4.61
C ASN A 30 -2.87 0.22 3.87
N PHE A 31 -3.33 0.37 2.63
CA PHE A 31 -3.13 1.59 1.82
C PHE A 31 -4.29 2.59 1.92
N SER A 32 -5.23 2.40 2.84
CA SER A 32 -6.34 3.32 3.03
C SER A 32 -5.91 4.63 3.68
N ASP A 33 -6.63 5.70 3.34
CA ASP A 33 -6.46 7.00 4.00
C ASP A 33 -6.66 6.89 5.51
N LYS A 34 -7.67 6.13 5.96
CA LYS A 34 -7.92 5.92 7.39
C LYS A 34 -6.69 5.35 8.10
N LYS A 35 -6.06 4.31 7.54
CA LYS A 35 -4.84 3.72 8.12
C LYS A 35 -3.68 4.71 8.14
N LYS A 36 -3.49 5.48 7.06
CA LYS A 36 -2.46 6.51 6.96
C LYS A 36 -2.56 7.56 8.08
N PHE A 37 -3.72 8.22 8.23
CA PHE A 37 -3.88 9.27 9.25
C PHE A 37 -3.87 8.71 10.67
N THR A 38 -4.44 7.52 10.89
CA THR A 38 -4.33 6.84 12.19
C THR A 38 -2.87 6.60 12.56
N THR A 39 -2.05 6.20 11.58
CA THR A 39 -0.61 5.97 11.79
C THR A 39 0.13 7.28 12.06
N TRP A 40 -0.18 8.35 11.35
CA TRP A 40 0.41 9.68 11.60
C TRP A 40 0.12 10.18 13.01
N ARG A 41 -1.13 10.05 13.48
CA ARG A 41 -1.49 10.42 14.86
C ARG A 41 -0.73 9.60 15.89
N LYS A 42 -0.56 8.29 15.66
CA LYS A 42 0.28 7.42 16.51
C LYS A 42 1.73 7.88 16.55
N LEU A 43 2.31 8.27 15.42
CA LEU A 43 3.68 8.78 15.37
C LEU A 43 3.84 10.09 16.15
N TRP A 44 2.89 11.03 16.05
CA TRP A 44 2.90 12.25 16.88
C TRP A 44 2.79 11.96 18.37
N ILE A 45 1.95 11.00 18.73
CA ILE A 45 1.83 10.49 20.10
C ILE A 45 3.18 9.95 20.60
N PHE A 46 3.86 9.13 19.78
CA PHE A 46 5.15 8.56 20.14
C PHE A 46 6.24 9.62 20.23
N LEU A 47 6.23 10.60 19.34
CA LEU A 47 7.14 11.75 19.41
C LEU A 47 6.94 12.54 20.71
N ALA A 48 5.69 12.88 21.05
CA ALA A 48 5.36 13.60 22.27
C ALA A 48 5.74 12.81 23.55
N LYS A 49 5.66 11.47 23.52
CA LYS A 49 6.17 10.61 24.60
C LYS A 49 7.70 10.63 24.68
N ALA A 50 8.38 10.64 23.54
CA ALA A 50 9.84 10.58 23.47
C ALA A 50 10.52 11.90 23.87
N GLU A 51 9.91 13.04 23.52
CA GLU A 51 10.40 14.39 23.86
C GLU A 51 10.27 14.71 25.36
N LYS A 52 9.35 14.04 26.07
CA LYS A 52 9.20 14.23 27.51
C LYS A 52 10.39 13.64 28.29
N PRO A 53 10.86 14.34 29.35
CA PRO A 53 11.87 13.81 30.25
C PRO A 53 11.41 12.46 30.83
N ARG A 54 12.37 11.54 31.06
CA ARG A 54 12.10 10.13 31.44
C ARG A 54 11.12 9.99 32.63
N GLU A 55 11.12 10.94 33.55
CA GLU A 55 10.33 10.94 34.77
C GLU A 55 8.82 11.17 34.56
N LEU A 56 8.40 11.77 33.44
CA LEU A 56 7.01 12.17 33.17
C LEU A 56 6.26 11.24 32.18
N ARG A 57 6.83 10.07 31.85
CA ARG A 57 6.28 9.16 30.81
C ARG A 57 5.02 8.40 31.24
N HIS A 58 4.89 8.04 32.52
CA HIS A 58 3.77 7.23 33.01
C HIS A 58 2.43 8.01 33.12
N ALA A 59 2.47 9.32 33.38
CA ALA A 59 1.27 10.15 33.52
C ALA A 59 0.48 10.33 32.19
N CYS A 60 1.08 9.98 31.05
CA CYS A 60 0.53 10.29 29.73
C CYS A 60 -0.52 9.29 29.22
N VAL A 61 -0.62 8.09 29.81
CA VAL A 61 -1.52 7.02 29.35
C VAL A 61 -2.99 7.46 29.38
N HIS A 62 -3.38 8.30 30.35
CA HIS A 62 -4.76 8.81 30.47
C HIS A 62 -5.16 9.81 29.37
N VAL A 63 -4.28 10.76 28.99
CA VAL A 63 -4.55 11.72 27.90
C VAL A 63 -4.59 11.01 26.54
N LEU A 64 -3.82 9.94 26.40
CA LEU A 64 -3.73 9.13 25.18
C LEU A 64 -4.96 8.27 24.92
N ASN A 65 -5.55 7.70 25.97
CA ASN A 65 -6.80 6.97 25.87
C ASN A 65 -7.95 7.90 25.45
N HIS A 66 -7.90 9.18 25.86
CA HIS A 66 -8.86 10.20 25.44
C HIS A 66 -8.74 10.55 23.95
N LEU A 67 -7.52 10.69 23.42
CA LEU A 67 -7.28 10.96 21.99
C LEU A 67 -7.64 9.77 21.08
N ASN A 68 -7.43 8.54 21.55
CA ASN A 68 -7.89 7.34 20.85
C ASN A 68 -9.42 7.19 20.89
N SER A 69 -10.09 7.71 21.91
CA SER A 69 -11.57 7.70 22.03
C SER A 69 -12.25 8.71 21.11
N CYS A 70 -11.60 9.82 20.74
CA CYS A 70 -12.15 10.82 19.80
C CYS A 70 -12.17 10.36 18.33
N CYS A 71 -11.93 9.07 18.06
CA CYS A 71 -11.73 8.51 16.72
C CYS A 71 -13.06 8.11 16.02
N SER A 72 -14.13 8.87 16.21
CA SER A 72 -15.28 8.87 15.29
C SER A 72 -14.94 9.77 14.11
N LEU A 73 -14.23 9.21 13.13
CA LEU A 73 -13.86 9.89 11.88
C LEU A 73 -15.12 10.08 11.01
N ASP A 74 -15.83 11.19 11.21
CA ASP A 74 -16.88 11.64 10.30
C ASP A 74 -16.28 12.16 8.99
N SER A 75 -16.89 11.82 7.86
CA SER A 75 -16.37 12.08 6.50
C SER A 75 -16.19 13.57 6.16
N GLU A 76 -16.83 14.49 6.88
CA GLU A 76 -16.70 15.94 6.68
C GLU A 76 -15.39 16.50 7.30
N CYS A 77 -14.99 16.01 8.48
CA CYS A 77 -13.76 16.44 9.16
C CYS A 77 -12.48 16.12 8.33
N TYR A 78 -12.54 15.07 7.53
CA TYR A 78 -11.44 14.62 6.67
C TYR A 78 -11.04 15.63 5.57
N CYS A 79 -12.00 16.38 5.02
CA CYS A 79 -11.75 17.39 3.99
C CYS A 79 -11.10 18.66 4.57
N ASP A 80 -11.43 19.02 5.82
CA ASP A 80 -10.86 20.19 6.50
C ASP A 80 -9.47 19.91 7.08
N GLU A 81 -9.20 18.69 7.58
CA GLU A 81 -7.84 18.28 7.95
C GLU A 81 -6.86 18.31 6.75
N ARG A 82 -7.31 17.95 5.53
CA ARG A 82 -6.48 18.06 4.32
C ARG A 82 -6.08 19.51 4.00
N LYS A 83 -6.99 20.48 4.20
CA LYS A 83 -6.69 21.92 4.01
C LYS A 83 -5.75 22.44 5.10
N ALA A 84 -5.93 21.99 6.35
CA ALA A 84 -5.05 22.36 7.46
C ALA A 84 -3.62 21.79 7.32
N LEU A 85 -3.48 20.56 6.83
CA LEU A 85 -2.18 19.90 6.62
C LEU A 85 -1.42 20.39 5.37
N GLN A 86 -2.07 21.07 4.42
CA GLN A 86 -1.39 21.71 3.28
C GLN A 86 -0.41 22.80 3.72
N VAL A 87 -0.56 23.37 4.92
CA VAL A 87 0.24 24.49 5.44
C VAL A 87 1.37 24.04 6.38
N GLY A 88 1.39 22.78 6.83
CA GLY A 88 2.28 22.33 7.91
C GLY A 88 3.17 21.14 7.56
N LYS A 89 4.09 21.26 6.60
CA LYS A 89 5.21 20.31 6.44
C LYS A 89 6.47 20.86 7.12
N LEU A 90 6.50 20.85 8.44
CA LEU A 90 7.68 21.24 9.21
C LEU A 90 8.42 19.96 9.63
N VAL A 91 9.19 19.37 8.71
CA VAL A 91 10.23 18.38 9.05
C VAL A 91 11.43 18.59 8.12
N THR A 92 12.13 19.68 8.34
CA THR A 92 13.60 19.70 8.26
C THR A 92 14.05 19.77 9.71
N VAL A 93 14.08 18.62 10.38
CA VAL A 93 14.77 18.52 11.68
C VAL A 93 16.25 18.52 11.34
N THR A 94 16.86 19.68 11.50
CA THR A 94 18.31 19.88 11.44
C THR A 94 18.98 18.85 12.35
N LEU A 95 19.98 18.16 11.79
CA LEU A 95 20.69 16.97 12.25
C LEU A 95 21.39 17.04 13.63
N ALA A 96 21.09 18.01 14.50
CA ALA A 96 21.90 18.29 15.69
C ALA A 96 21.27 17.90 17.05
N LYS A 97 20.06 17.33 17.10
CA LYS A 97 19.38 17.02 18.40
C LYS A 97 19.01 15.54 18.66
N CYS A 98 19.36 14.59 17.79
CA CYS A 98 18.57 13.35 17.66
C CYS A 98 19.34 12.02 17.82
N CYS A 99 20.24 11.85 18.79
CA CYS A 99 20.76 10.50 19.08
C CYS A 99 19.89 9.75 20.11
N CYS A 100 19.57 10.38 21.25
CA CYS A 100 18.77 9.75 22.31
C CYS A 100 17.27 9.64 21.99
N VAL A 101 16.70 10.59 21.24
CA VAL A 101 15.28 10.57 20.85
C VAL A 101 15.03 9.50 19.78
N CYS A 102 15.98 9.33 18.85
CA CYS A 102 15.87 8.33 17.77
C CYS A 102 15.87 6.90 18.31
N SER A 103 16.77 6.57 19.25
CA SER A 103 16.82 5.23 19.85
C SER A 103 15.54 4.86 20.62
N ILE A 104 14.98 5.81 21.37
CA ILE A 104 13.73 5.63 22.14
C ILE A 104 12.53 5.49 21.20
N PHE A 105 12.51 6.28 20.12
CA PHE A 105 11.44 6.20 19.13
C PHE A 105 11.49 4.86 18.38
N SER A 106 12.68 4.36 18.03
CA SER A 106 12.85 3.07 17.35
C SER A 106 12.29 1.90 18.18
N THR A 107 12.57 1.87 19.48
CA THR A 107 12.07 0.83 20.39
C THR A 107 10.55 0.82 20.53
N GLU A 108 9.89 1.99 20.44
CA GLU A 108 8.44 2.10 20.57
C GLU A 108 7.71 1.80 19.25
N VAL A 109 8.34 2.07 18.11
CA VAL A 109 7.78 1.85 16.76
C VAL A 109 8.11 0.46 16.23
N LEU A 110 8.69 -0.42 17.06
CA LEU A 110 8.99 -1.82 16.74
C LEU A 110 10.01 -2.01 15.59
N PHE A 111 10.92 -1.05 15.41
CA PHE A 111 12.03 -1.19 14.47
C PHE A 111 13.36 -1.28 15.24
N ASP A 112 14.19 -2.25 14.87
CA ASP A 112 15.48 -2.47 15.53
C ASP A 112 16.55 -1.45 15.13
N LEU A 113 16.42 -0.87 13.93
CA LEU A 113 17.43 -0.02 13.32
C LEU A 113 16.81 1.20 12.65
N ALA A 114 17.47 2.34 12.81
CA ALA A 114 17.18 3.58 12.10
C ALA A 114 18.40 3.99 11.24
N TYR A 115 18.15 4.63 10.10
CA TYR A 115 19.22 5.14 9.25
C TYR A 115 19.98 6.26 9.95
N LEU A 116 21.30 6.12 10.03
CA LEU A 116 22.19 7.14 10.63
C LEU A 116 22.32 8.38 9.74
N VAL A 117 22.33 8.19 8.43
CA VAL A 117 22.52 9.25 7.43
C VAL A 117 21.33 9.25 6.48
N THR A 118 20.56 10.32 6.52
CA THR A 118 19.47 10.58 5.59
C THR A 118 19.49 12.04 5.17
N GLY A 119 19.00 12.33 3.96
CA GLY A 119 18.56 13.67 3.60
C GLY A 119 17.25 14.01 4.32
N GLN A 120 16.30 14.63 3.62
CA GLN A 120 14.97 14.85 4.19
C GLN A 120 14.15 13.56 4.35
N THR A 121 14.43 12.55 3.52
CA THR A 121 13.72 11.26 3.54
C THR A 121 14.70 10.10 3.53
N TYR A 122 14.21 8.91 3.87
CA TYR A 122 14.94 7.67 3.60
C TYR A 122 15.28 7.56 2.10
N SER A 123 16.36 6.84 1.78
CA SER A 123 16.83 6.69 0.40
C SER A 123 15.79 5.96 -0.45
N ARG A 124 15.44 6.51 -1.62
CA ARG A 124 14.48 5.89 -2.55
C ARG A 124 14.97 4.60 -3.19
N LYS A 125 16.25 4.25 -2.98
CA LYS A 125 16.76 2.92 -3.31
C LYS A 125 16.00 1.80 -2.56
N VAL A 126 15.51 2.06 -1.35
CA VAL A 126 14.68 1.09 -0.60
C VAL A 126 13.42 0.73 -1.38
N ASP A 127 12.79 1.71 -2.05
CA ASP A 127 11.59 1.46 -2.86
C ASP A 127 11.92 0.58 -4.08
N VAL A 128 13.11 0.76 -4.68
CA VAL A 128 13.60 -0.10 -5.77
C VAL A 128 13.79 -1.53 -5.28
N ASP A 129 14.46 -1.72 -4.15
CA ASP A 129 14.76 -3.05 -3.63
C ASP A 129 13.45 -3.79 -3.27
N CYS A 130 12.47 -3.10 -2.66
CA CYS A 130 11.14 -3.65 -2.39
C CYS A 130 10.36 -4.02 -3.65
N LEU A 131 10.36 -3.17 -4.68
CA LEU A 131 9.61 -3.46 -5.91
C LEU A 131 10.32 -4.50 -6.78
N SER A 132 11.64 -4.63 -6.68
CA SER A 132 12.41 -5.64 -7.40
C SER A 132 12.04 -7.05 -6.95
N THR A 133 11.85 -7.29 -5.65
CA THR A 133 11.44 -8.61 -5.14
C THR A 133 10.03 -8.96 -5.61
N LEU A 134 9.10 -8.00 -5.58
CA LEU A 134 7.75 -8.18 -6.11
C LEU A 134 7.78 -8.43 -7.63
N ALA A 135 8.56 -7.67 -8.39
CA ALA A 135 8.69 -7.85 -9.84
C ALA A 135 9.23 -9.24 -10.19
N SER A 136 10.21 -9.72 -9.42
CA SER A 136 10.73 -11.09 -9.54
C SER A 136 9.66 -12.14 -9.25
N LEU A 137 8.80 -11.93 -8.23
CA LEU A 137 7.66 -12.80 -7.95
C LEU A 137 6.69 -12.81 -9.14
N GLY A 138 6.38 -11.64 -9.70
CA GLY A 138 5.54 -11.51 -10.89
C GLY A 138 6.07 -12.31 -12.09
N ALA A 139 7.39 -12.28 -12.35
CA ALA A 139 8.00 -13.05 -13.43
C ALA A 139 7.81 -14.57 -13.23
N SER A 140 8.05 -15.07 -12.01
CA SER A 140 7.83 -16.48 -11.65
C SER A 140 6.38 -16.89 -11.85
N MET A 141 5.42 -16.07 -11.40
CA MET A 141 3.99 -16.33 -11.55
C MET A 141 3.55 -16.32 -13.01
N HIS A 142 4.03 -15.36 -13.80
CA HIS A 142 3.70 -15.29 -15.23
C HIS A 142 4.17 -16.57 -15.96
N LYS A 143 5.35 -17.10 -15.63
CA LYS A 143 5.86 -18.34 -16.20
C LYS A 143 4.98 -19.53 -15.82
N ILE A 144 4.70 -19.73 -14.53
CA ILE A 144 3.86 -20.85 -14.04
C ILE A 144 2.47 -20.82 -14.69
N CYS A 145 1.82 -19.66 -14.70
CA CYS A 145 0.49 -19.53 -15.30
C CYS A 145 0.52 -19.68 -16.83
N THR A 146 1.62 -19.36 -17.50
CA THR A 146 1.76 -19.61 -18.95
C THR A 146 1.86 -21.12 -19.23
N ASP A 147 2.63 -21.85 -18.43
CA ASP A 147 2.72 -23.31 -18.55
C ASP A 147 1.36 -23.98 -18.31
N ILE A 148 0.62 -23.56 -17.28
CA ILE A 148 -0.75 -24.05 -17.00
C ILE A 148 -1.66 -23.84 -18.21
N ARG A 149 -1.58 -22.68 -18.87
CA ARG A 149 -2.38 -22.38 -20.07
C ARG A 149 -2.01 -23.27 -21.25
N LEU A 150 -0.73 -23.60 -21.41
CA LEU A 150 -0.26 -24.53 -22.44
C LEU A 150 -0.74 -25.96 -22.15
N LEU A 151 -0.65 -26.41 -20.90
CA LEU A 151 -1.13 -27.73 -20.47
C LEU A 151 -2.66 -27.86 -20.59
N ALA A 152 -3.40 -26.77 -20.36
CA ALA A 152 -4.83 -26.71 -20.60
C ALA A 152 -5.19 -26.87 -22.09
N ASN A 153 -4.35 -26.36 -23.00
CA ASN A 153 -4.53 -26.60 -24.44
C ASN A 153 -4.27 -28.07 -24.83
N LEU A 154 -3.29 -28.70 -24.16
CA LEU A 154 -3.00 -30.14 -24.32
C LEU A 154 -4.02 -31.05 -23.62
N LYS A 155 -4.92 -30.49 -22.81
CA LYS A 155 -5.94 -31.19 -22.01
C LYS A 155 -5.36 -32.14 -20.97
N GLU A 156 -4.14 -31.86 -20.50
CA GLU A 156 -3.49 -32.65 -19.44
C GLU A 156 -3.87 -32.13 -18.05
N ILE A 157 -3.99 -30.81 -17.92
CA ILE A 157 -4.32 -30.13 -16.66
C ILE A 157 -5.40 -29.09 -16.93
N GLU A 158 -6.40 -29.02 -16.06
CA GLU A 158 -7.42 -27.96 -16.07
C GLU A 158 -7.43 -27.21 -14.72
N GLU A 159 -7.79 -25.93 -14.76
CA GLU A 159 -8.02 -25.13 -13.56
C GLU A 159 -9.28 -25.60 -12.81
N PRO A 160 -9.36 -25.38 -11.48
CA PRO A 160 -10.58 -25.65 -10.73
C PRO A 160 -11.76 -24.85 -11.31
N PHE A 161 -12.85 -25.55 -11.60
CA PHE A 161 -14.05 -24.99 -12.21
C PHE A 161 -15.21 -24.99 -11.22
N GLU A 162 -15.81 -23.83 -10.96
CA GLU A 162 -16.97 -23.74 -10.06
C GLU A 162 -18.22 -24.29 -10.75
N LYS A 163 -19.17 -24.83 -9.98
CA LYS A 163 -20.39 -25.47 -10.50
C LYS A 163 -21.26 -24.54 -11.35
N GLU A 164 -21.25 -23.25 -11.03
CA GLU A 164 -22.05 -22.21 -11.70
C GLU A 164 -21.25 -21.39 -12.73
N GLN A 165 -19.96 -21.70 -12.90
CA GLN A 165 -19.08 -20.90 -13.75
C GLN A 165 -19.44 -21.12 -15.23
N ILE A 166 -19.71 -20.02 -15.93
CA ILE A 166 -19.95 -20.03 -17.38
C ILE A 166 -18.61 -19.74 -18.07
N GLY A 167 -18.08 -20.72 -18.80
CA GLY A 167 -16.78 -20.60 -19.47
C GLY A 167 -16.81 -19.71 -20.72
N SER A 168 -17.90 -19.74 -21.48
CA SER A 168 -18.16 -18.80 -22.56
C SER A 168 -19.66 -18.63 -22.80
N SER A 169 -20.09 -17.42 -23.18
CA SER A 169 -21.50 -17.12 -23.46
C SER A 169 -22.05 -17.84 -24.69
N ALA A 170 -21.19 -18.25 -25.61
CA ALA A 170 -21.57 -18.88 -26.89
C ALA A 170 -21.44 -20.42 -26.90
N MET A 171 -20.51 -20.99 -26.12
CA MET A 171 -20.22 -22.43 -26.10
C MET A 171 -20.21 -22.96 -24.66
N PRO A 172 -21.28 -23.65 -24.21
CA PRO A 172 -21.42 -24.12 -22.83
C PRO A 172 -20.33 -25.10 -22.36
N TYR A 173 -19.78 -25.91 -23.28
CA TYR A 173 -18.74 -26.90 -22.95
C TYR A 173 -17.32 -26.33 -22.93
N LYS A 174 -17.11 -25.09 -23.40
CA LYS A 174 -15.78 -24.50 -23.54
C LYS A 174 -15.27 -24.03 -22.18
N ARG A 175 -14.21 -24.68 -21.68
CA ARG A 175 -13.49 -24.29 -20.47
C ARG A 175 -12.25 -23.50 -20.84
N ASN A 176 -12.12 -22.29 -20.28
CA ASN A 176 -10.96 -21.43 -20.49
C ASN A 176 -10.21 -21.25 -19.16
N PRO A 177 -8.86 -21.28 -19.15
CA PRO A 177 -8.04 -21.02 -17.97
C PRO A 177 -8.04 -19.52 -17.60
N MET A 178 -9.21 -19.01 -17.21
CA MET A 178 -9.42 -17.57 -16.95
C MET A 178 -8.63 -17.06 -15.75
N ARG A 179 -8.34 -17.92 -14.76
CA ARG A 179 -7.61 -17.51 -13.56
C ARG A 179 -6.12 -17.37 -13.87
N ALA A 180 -5.50 -18.33 -14.57
CA ALA A 180 -4.11 -18.20 -15.02
C ALA A 180 -3.94 -17.04 -16.00
N GLU A 181 -4.91 -16.78 -16.89
CA GLU A 181 -4.87 -15.61 -17.78
C GLU A 181 -4.89 -14.29 -17.01
N ARG A 182 -5.75 -14.20 -15.99
CA ARG A 182 -5.80 -13.05 -15.10
C ARG A 182 -4.50 -12.88 -14.34
N CYS A 183 -3.93 -13.95 -13.78
CA CYS A 183 -2.65 -13.91 -13.09
C CYS A 183 -1.52 -13.47 -14.02
N CYS A 184 -1.45 -13.97 -15.26
CA CYS A 184 -0.48 -13.48 -16.25
C CYS A 184 -0.65 -11.97 -16.52
N SER A 185 -1.88 -11.49 -16.62
CA SER A 185 -2.17 -10.06 -16.87
C SER A 185 -1.70 -9.16 -15.72
N LEU A 186 -2.06 -9.51 -14.48
CA LEU A 186 -1.64 -8.76 -13.29
C LEU A 186 -0.12 -8.85 -13.07
N ALA A 187 0.50 -10.00 -13.32
CA ALA A 187 1.95 -10.19 -13.22
C ALA A 187 2.73 -9.32 -14.18
N ARG A 188 2.26 -9.18 -15.43
CA ARG A 188 2.86 -8.28 -16.40
C ARG A 188 2.83 -6.83 -15.94
N HIS A 189 1.70 -6.40 -15.36
CA HIS A 189 1.57 -5.05 -14.81
C HIS A 189 2.55 -4.83 -13.65
N LEU A 190 2.70 -5.83 -12.78
CA LEU A 190 3.62 -5.77 -11.65
C LEU A 190 5.08 -5.63 -12.12
N ILE A 191 5.50 -6.43 -13.11
CA ILE A 191 6.85 -6.34 -13.70
C ILE A 191 7.09 -4.94 -14.28
N ALA A 192 6.11 -4.36 -14.99
CA ALA A 192 6.24 -3.04 -15.60
C ALA A 192 6.43 -1.91 -14.58
N LEU A 193 5.83 -2.03 -13.39
CA LEU A 193 5.93 -1.00 -12.32
C LEU A 193 7.34 -0.84 -11.76
N MET A 194 8.27 -1.77 -12.01
CA MET A 194 9.65 -1.70 -11.51
C MET A 194 10.43 -0.52 -12.11
N ALA A 195 10.05 -0.04 -13.31
CA ALA A 195 10.68 1.13 -13.92
C ALA A 195 10.45 2.42 -13.12
N ASP A 196 9.28 2.56 -12.47
CA ASP A 196 8.90 3.77 -11.72
C ASP A 196 9.88 4.12 -10.58
N PRO A 197 10.19 3.21 -9.62
CA PRO A 197 11.12 3.51 -8.54
C PRO A 197 12.57 3.67 -9.05
N LEU A 198 12.97 2.95 -10.11
CA LEU A 198 14.30 3.12 -10.70
C LEU A 198 14.51 4.52 -11.23
N GLN A 199 13.55 5.02 -12.02
CA GLN A 199 13.58 6.38 -12.56
C GLN A 199 13.54 7.40 -11.41
N THR A 200 12.64 7.21 -10.45
CA THR A 200 12.49 8.11 -9.29
C THR A 200 13.78 8.22 -8.46
N ALA A 201 14.44 7.10 -8.19
CA ALA A 201 15.68 7.10 -7.40
C ALA A 201 16.86 7.71 -8.17
N SER A 202 16.90 7.58 -9.50
CA SER A 202 18.00 8.08 -10.33
C SER A 202 18.05 9.60 -10.46
N VAL A 203 16.88 10.26 -10.42
CA VAL A 203 16.75 11.71 -10.66
C VAL A 203 16.58 12.51 -9.37
N GLN A 204 16.66 11.89 -8.20
CA GLN A 204 16.49 12.59 -6.93
C GLN A 204 17.69 13.52 -6.67
N TRP A 205 17.45 14.83 -6.63
CA TRP A 205 18.54 15.80 -6.42
C TRP A 205 18.83 16.03 -4.93
N LEU A 206 20.12 15.98 -4.58
CA LEU A 206 20.68 16.32 -3.27
C LEU A 206 19.88 15.69 -2.11
N GLU A 207 19.36 16.49 -1.17
CA GLU A 207 18.67 16.00 0.03
C GLU A 207 17.27 15.45 -0.25
N ARG A 208 16.56 15.98 -1.28
CA ARG A 208 15.24 15.52 -1.79
C ARG A 208 14.64 16.49 -2.82
N THR A 209 13.99 15.91 -3.84
CA THR A 209 13.02 16.59 -4.72
C THR A 209 11.61 15.99 -4.51
N LEU A 210 10.55 16.75 -4.82
CA LEU A 210 9.16 16.39 -4.48
C LEU A 210 8.43 15.58 -5.57
N ASP A 211 9.04 15.44 -6.74
CA ASP A 211 8.55 14.66 -7.88
C ASP A 211 8.30 13.18 -7.53
N ASP A 212 8.99 12.66 -6.51
CA ASP A 212 8.79 11.31 -5.99
C ASP A 212 7.40 11.08 -5.38
N SER A 213 6.74 12.13 -4.87
CA SER A 213 5.55 11.98 -4.02
C SER A 213 4.34 11.45 -4.77
N ALA A 214 4.07 11.97 -5.97
CA ALA A 214 2.89 11.56 -6.75
C ALA A 214 3.07 10.16 -7.33
N ASN A 215 4.27 9.85 -7.80
CA ASN A 215 4.59 8.54 -8.37
C ASN A 215 4.45 7.44 -7.30
N ARG A 216 5.03 7.65 -6.11
CA ARG A 216 4.99 6.68 -5.00
C ARG A 216 3.59 6.40 -4.46
N LEU A 217 2.70 7.38 -4.50
CA LEU A 217 1.28 7.19 -4.15
C LEU A 217 0.54 6.30 -5.14
N THR A 218 1.09 6.11 -6.34
CA THR A 218 0.51 5.25 -7.36
C THR A 218 1.23 3.91 -7.41
N CYS A 219 2.56 3.90 -7.58
CA CYS A 219 3.32 2.68 -7.83
C CYS A 219 3.36 1.73 -6.62
N LEU A 220 3.60 2.24 -5.41
CA LEU A 220 3.71 1.42 -4.19
C LEU A 220 2.39 0.71 -3.83
N PRO A 221 1.24 1.39 -3.69
CA PRO A 221 0.00 0.68 -3.40
C PRO A 221 -0.38 -0.24 -4.55
N ARG A 222 -0.10 0.13 -5.80
CA ARG A 222 -0.46 -0.70 -6.97
C ARG A 222 0.36 -1.99 -7.05
N SER A 223 1.63 -1.96 -6.65
CA SER A 223 2.48 -3.15 -6.62
C SER A 223 2.05 -4.14 -5.53
N HIS A 224 1.65 -3.64 -4.35
CA HIS A 224 1.25 -4.48 -3.21
C HIS A 224 -0.23 -4.89 -3.24
N THR A 225 -1.14 -4.04 -3.72
CA THR A 225 -2.56 -4.43 -3.93
C THR A 225 -2.74 -5.31 -5.16
N GLY A 226 -1.75 -5.33 -6.05
CA GLY A 226 -1.60 -6.35 -7.08
C GLY A 226 -1.12 -7.69 -6.53
N GLU A 227 -0.88 -7.82 -5.22
CA GLU A 227 -0.62 -9.13 -4.60
C GLU A 227 -1.76 -10.07 -4.92
N PHE A 228 -1.35 -11.14 -5.58
CA PHE A 228 -2.19 -12.21 -6.04
C PHE A 228 -2.79 -12.89 -4.82
N ASP A 229 -4.12 -12.99 -4.78
CA ASP A 229 -4.72 -14.11 -4.09
C ASP A 229 -4.24 -15.38 -4.83
N ILE A 230 -3.10 -15.92 -4.40
CA ILE A 230 -2.58 -17.23 -4.82
C ILE A 230 -3.63 -18.31 -4.53
N GLN A 231 -4.52 -18.05 -3.57
CA GLN A 231 -5.72 -18.83 -3.28
C GLN A 231 -6.66 -19.01 -4.49
N LEU A 232 -6.57 -18.20 -5.54
CA LEU A 232 -7.34 -18.43 -6.78
C LEU A 232 -6.71 -19.49 -7.70
N CYS A 233 -5.41 -19.76 -7.59
CA CYS A 233 -4.68 -20.67 -8.48
C CYS A 233 -4.35 -22.04 -7.87
N ILE A 234 -4.42 -22.19 -6.55
CA ILE A 234 -4.16 -23.45 -5.88
C ILE A 234 -5.47 -23.88 -5.19
N PRO A 235 -5.93 -25.12 -5.42
CA PRO A 235 -7.20 -25.63 -4.89
C PRO A 235 -7.30 -25.59 -3.36
#